data_AF-A0A3D0U7C7-F1
#
_entry.id   AF-A0A3D0U7C7-F1
#
_cell.length_a   1.000
_cell.length_b   1.000
_cell.length_c   1.000
_cell.angle_alpha   90.00
_cell.angle_beta   90.00
_cell.angle_gamma   90.00
#
_symmetry.space_group_name_H-M   'P 1'
#
loop_
_entity.id
_entity.type
_entity.pdbx_description
1 polymer ?
#
loop_
_entity_poly.entity_id
_entity_poly.type
_entity_poly.pdbx_seq_one_letter_code
_entity_poly.pdbx_strand_id
1 'polypeptide(L)'
;DSAGIESSHLQVEITENLLMENVEATIATLNLLKELGIILAIDDFGTGYSSLNYLKRLPIHVLKVDRSFVMDIPADKDDMEITSAVIAMAHKLGLTVVAEGVEIIEQADFLKENQCDFAQGFYYGKPMSVADLYKHIGNVERWRSSG
;
A
#
# COMPACT_ATOMS: atom_id res chain seq x y z
N ASP A 1 -21.12 -10.86 -9.05
CA ASP A 1 -22.52 -10.84 -9.54
C ASP A 1 -23.64 -10.98 -8.50
N SER A 2 -23.39 -10.79 -7.19
CA SER A 2 -24.47 -10.63 -6.18
C SER A 2 -24.42 -9.31 -5.40
N ALA A 3 -23.26 -8.65 -5.36
CA ALA A 3 -23.05 -7.38 -4.63
C ALA A 3 -23.07 -6.12 -5.52
N GLY A 4 -23.04 -6.26 -6.86
CA GLY A 4 -22.99 -5.13 -7.80
C GLY A 4 -21.69 -4.30 -7.76
N ILE A 5 -20.59 -4.88 -7.24
CA ILE A 5 -19.29 -4.23 -7.14
C ILE A 5 -18.45 -4.61 -8.37
N GLU A 6 -17.95 -3.61 -9.11
CA GLU A 6 -16.95 -3.82 -10.15
C GLU A 6 -15.63 -4.30 -9.53
N SER A 7 -14.99 -5.32 -10.12
CA SER A 7 -13.75 -5.90 -9.60
C SER A 7 -12.63 -4.87 -9.41
N SER A 8 -12.62 -3.82 -10.25
CA SER A 8 -11.68 -2.70 -10.18
C SER A 8 -11.79 -1.87 -8.91
N HIS A 9 -12.91 -1.97 -8.17
CA HIS A 9 -13.08 -1.34 -6.86
C HIS A 9 -12.64 -2.25 -5.70
N LEU A 10 -12.14 -3.45 -5.99
CA LEU A 10 -11.66 -4.39 -4.98
C LEU A 10 -10.14 -4.47 -5.02
N GLN A 11 -9.52 -4.21 -3.87
CA GLN A 11 -8.11 -4.51 -3.62
C GLN A 11 -7.99 -5.73 -2.73
N VAL A 12 -7.09 -6.64 -3.09
CA VAL A 12 -6.65 -7.75 -2.25
C VAL A 12 -5.20 -7.54 -1.86
N GLU A 13 -4.95 -7.59 -0.56
CA GLU A 13 -3.62 -7.43 0.03
C GLU A 13 -3.06 -8.79 0.42
N ILE A 14 -1.80 -9.03 0.06
CA ILE A 14 -1.10 -10.28 0.34
C ILE A 14 0.17 -9.95 1.12
N THR A 15 0.35 -10.57 2.27
CA THR A 15 1.56 -10.38 3.07
C THR A 15 2.79 -10.95 2.39
N GLU A 16 3.93 -10.33 2.64
CA GLU A 16 5.24 -10.79 2.17
C GLU A 16 5.51 -12.27 2.53
N ASN A 17 5.17 -12.70 3.74
CA ASN A 17 5.42 -14.06 4.20
C ASN A 17 4.64 -15.11 3.40
N LEU A 18 3.37 -14.85 3.08
CA LEU A 18 2.56 -15.79 2.30
C LEU A 18 3.16 -16.01 0.90
N LEU A 19 3.73 -14.96 0.30
CA LEU A 19 4.38 -15.04 -1.00
C LEU A 19 5.60 -15.97 -0.96
N MET A 20 6.35 -15.98 0.14
CA MET A 20 7.60 -16.75 0.26
C MET A 20 7.39 -18.24 0.50
N GLU A 21 6.23 -18.66 1.01
CA GLU A 21 5.96 -20.08 1.25
C GLU A 21 5.81 -20.87 -0.05
N ASN A 22 5.12 -20.31 -1.05
CA ASN A 22 4.93 -20.95 -2.36
C ASN A 22 4.74 -19.92 -3.48
N VAL A 23 5.85 -19.34 -3.92
CA VAL A 23 5.87 -18.24 -4.90
C VAL A 23 5.14 -18.60 -6.20
N GLU A 24 5.41 -19.77 -6.80
CA GLU A 24 4.85 -20.10 -8.12
C GLU A 24 3.34 -20.37 -8.07
N ALA A 25 2.86 -21.08 -7.06
CA ALA A 25 1.41 -21.30 -6.89
C ALA A 25 0.68 -19.98 -6.58
N THR A 26 1.33 -19.10 -5.80
CA THR A 26 0.77 -17.78 -5.50
C THR A 26 0.69 -16.93 -6.76
N ILE A 27 1.77 -16.84 -7.55
CA ILE A 27 1.78 -16.12 -8.84
C ILE A 27 0.65 -16.61 -9.76
N ALA A 28 0.44 -17.93 -9.87
CA ALA A 28 -0.65 -18.47 -10.68
C ALA A 28 -2.02 -17.97 -10.20
N THR A 29 -2.26 -17.98 -8.89
CA THR A 29 -3.51 -17.49 -8.29
C THR A 29 -3.69 -15.99 -8.49
N LEU A 30 -2.64 -15.21 -8.29
CA LEU A 30 -2.66 -13.76 -8.46
C LEU A 30 -2.93 -13.35 -9.92
N ASN A 31 -2.42 -14.09 -10.89
CA ASN A 31 -2.75 -13.84 -12.30
C ASN A 31 -4.25 -14.03 -12.58
N LEU A 32 -4.88 -15.07 -12.00
CA LEU A 32 -6.33 -15.26 -12.15
C LEU A 32 -7.12 -14.10 -11.53
N LEU A 33 -6.72 -13.60 -10.37
CA LEU A 33 -7.37 -12.44 -9.74
C LEU A 33 -7.18 -11.16 -10.57
N LYS A 34 -5.97 -10.96 -11.11
CA LYS A 34 -5.67 -9.83 -12.00
C LYS A 34 -6.50 -9.87 -13.28
N GLU A 35 -6.69 -11.04 -13.88
CA GLU A 35 -7.54 -11.23 -15.06
C GLU A 35 -9.01 -10.86 -14.80
N LEU A 36 -9.48 -11.00 -13.55
CA LEU A 36 -10.81 -10.54 -13.12
C LEU A 36 -10.89 -9.01 -12.95
N GLY A 37 -9.78 -8.29 -13.06
CA GLY A 37 -9.69 -6.85 -12.85
C GLY A 37 -9.51 -6.43 -11.39
N ILE A 38 -9.15 -7.36 -10.49
CA ILE A 38 -8.91 -7.07 -9.07
C ILE A 38 -7.55 -6.39 -8.90
N ILE A 39 -7.51 -5.34 -8.06
CA ILE A 39 -6.27 -4.66 -7.67
C ILE A 39 -5.53 -5.55 -6.65
N LEU A 40 -4.23 -5.69 -6.82
CA LEU A 40 -3.40 -6.59 -6.01
C LEU A 40 -2.28 -5.79 -5.36
N ALA A 41 -2.17 -5.91 -4.04
CA ALA A 41 -1.15 -5.24 -3.24
C ALA A 41 -0.29 -6.25 -2.49
N ILE A 42 1.00 -5.94 -2.37
CA ILE A 42 1.87 -6.60 -1.39
C ILE A 42 1.88 -5.80 -0.09
N ASP A 43 1.66 -6.47 1.03
CA ASP A 43 1.59 -5.92 2.37
C ASP A 43 2.86 -6.19 3.19
N ASP A 44 3.10 -5.35 4.20
CA ASP A 44 4.23 -5.41 5.13
C ASP A 44 5.61 -5.47 4.45
N PHE A 45 5.78 -4.83 3.28
CA PHE A 45 7.00 -4.94 2.49
C PHE A 45 8.21 -4.37 3.23
N GLY A 46 9.25 -5.20 3.35
CA GLY A 46 10.54 -4.83 3.94
C GLY A 46 10.81 -5.46 5.31
N THR A 47 9.80 -6.13 5.90
CA THR A 47 9.95 -6.84 7.18
C THR A 47 10.44 -8.28 7.01
N GLY A 48 10.41 -8.81 5.78
CA GLY A 48 10.81 -10.18 5.44
C GLY A 48 11.94 -10.29 4.41
N TYR A 49 12.04 -11.47 3.77
CA TYR A 49 13.07 -11.81 2.79
C TYR A 49 12.60 -11.66 1.34
N SER A 50 12.07 -10.50 0.96
CA SER A 50 11.68 -10.21 -0.42
C SER A 50 12.88 -10.09 -1.33
N SER A 51 13.09 -11.13 -2.14
CA SER A 51 13.96 -10.98 -3.29
C SER A 51 13.34 -10.02 -4.30
N LEU A 52 14.07 -8.98 -4.67
CA LEU A 52 13.74 -8.10 -5.80
C LEU A 52 13.46 -8.90 -7.09
N ASN A 53 14.07 -10.09 -7.21
CA ASN A 53 13.85 -10.98 -8.34
C ASN A 53 12.43 -11.57 -8.37
N TYR A 54 11.79 -11.76 -7.22
CA TYR A 54 10.39 -12.15 -7.15
C TYR A 54 9.48 -10.95 -7.31
N LEU A 55 9.79 -9.82 -6.67
CA LEU A 55 8.98 -8.61 -6.77
C LEU A 55 8.70 -8.20 -8.22
N LYS A 56 9.72 -8.23 -9.10
CA LYS A 56 9.55 -7.93 -10.54
C LYS A 56 8.69 -8.94 -11.32
N ARG A 57 8.42 -10.13 -10.78
CA ARG A 57 7.61 -11.19 -11.40
C ARG A 57 6.18 -11.21 -10.88
N LEU A 58 5.91 -10.61 -9.73
CA LEU A 58 4.59 -10.61 -9.13
C LEU A 58 3.62 -9.75 -9.97
N PRO A 59 2.41 -10.24 -10.25
CA PRO A 59 1.42 -9.47 -11.01
C PRO A 59 0.68 -8.46 -10.11
N ILE A 60 1.42 -7.69 -9.31
CA ILE A 60 0.88 -6.70 -8.38
C ILE A 60 0.77 -5.31 -9.01
N HIS A 61 0.00 -4.45 -8.34
CA HIS A 61 -0.23 -3.05 -8.71
C HIS A 61 0.27 -2.10 -7.62
N VAL A 62 0.19 -2.53 -6.35
CA VAL A 62 0.48 -1.71 -5.18
C VAL A 62 1.55 -2.38 -4.31
N LEU A 63 2.47 -1.57 -3.77
CA LEU A 63 3.41 -1.96 -2.73
C LEU A 63 3.15 -1.13 -1.48
N LYS A 64 2.94 -1.79 -0.34
CA LYS A 64 2.70 -1.13 0.94
C LYS A 64 3.99 -1.13 1.76
N VAL A 65 4.47 0.05 2.15
CA VAL A 65 5.64 0.20 3.03
C VAL A 65 5.18 0.00 4.46
N ASP A 66 5.75 -1.01 5.14
CA ASP A 66 5.38 -1.36 6.50
C ASP A 66 5.56 -0.18 7.47
N ARG A 67 4.65 -0.08 8.44
CA ARG A 67 4.67 0.95 9.48
C ARG A 67 6.00 1.01 10.24
N SER A 68 6.75 -0.09 10.35
CA SER A 68 8.01 -0.15 11.08
C SER A 68 9.04 0.79 10.50
N PHE A 69 9.00 1.06 9.18
CA PHE A 69 9.89 2.00 8.52
C PHE A 69 9.38 3.45 8.55
N VAL A 70 8.11 3.66 8.90
CA VAL A 70 7.47 4.99 8.91
C VAL A 70 7.42 5.56 10.32
N MET A 71 7.24 4.71 11.34
CA MET A 71 6.96 5.15 12.71
C MET A 71 8.10 5.93 13.36
N ASP A 72 9.36 5.62 13.04
CA ASP A 72 10.53 6.28 13.63
C ASP A 72 11.03 7.48 12.80
N ILE A 73 10.41 7.75 11.65
CA ILE A 73 10.65 8.97 10.86
C ILE A 73 10.06 10.19 11.59
N PRO A 74 10.78 11.33 11.67
CA PRO A 74 12.08 11.64 11.03
C PRO A 74 13.31 11.44 11.94
N ALA A 75 13.14 10.78 13.10
CA ALA A 75 14.21 10.65 14.09
C ALA A 75 15.27 9.62 13.68
N ASP A 76 14.85 8.55 13.00
CA ASP A 76 15.73 7.50 12.48
C ASP A 76 16.09 7.76 11.02
N LYS A 77 17.39 7.95 10.74
CA LYS A 77 17.89 8.19 9.40
C LYS A 77 17.89 6.95 8.53
N ASP A 78 18.11 5.77 9.11
CA ASP A 78 18.14 4.53 8.36
C ASP A 78 16.73 4.23 7.81
N ASP A 79 15.70 4.45 8.62
CA ASP A 79 14.30 4.32 8.19
C ASP A 79 13.90 5.34 7.12
N MET A 80 14.40 6.58 7.20
CA MET A 80 14.21 7.57 6.14
C MET A 80 14.86 7.11 4.82
N GLU A 81 16.11 6.64 4.86
CA GLU A 81 16.82 6.19 3.66
C GLU A 81 16.18 4.92 3.07
N ILE A 82 15.79 3.96 3.92
CA ILE A 82 15.10 2.73 3.48
C ILE A 82 13.75 3.08 2.86
N THR A 83 12.92 3.88 3.53
CA THR A 83 11.60 4.27 3.03
C THR A 83 11.70 4.97 1.67
N SER A 84 12.63 5.93 1.53
CA SER A 84 12.84 6.63 0.25
C SER A 84 13.31 5.69 -0.87
N ALA A 85 14.22 4.76 -0.56
CA ALA A 85 14.70 3.77 -1.52
C ALA A 85 13.59 2.80 -1.96
N VAL A 86 12.74 2.36 -1.04
CA VAL A 86 11.60 1.49 -1.34
C VAL A 86 10.59 2.20 -2.24
N ILE A 87 10.24 3.46 -1.94
CA ILE A 87 9.36 4.29 -2.78
C ILE A 87 9.94 4.39 -4.20
N ALA A 88 11.20 4.82 -4.31
CA ALA A 88 11.85 4.98 -5.61
C ALA A 88 11.89 3.68 -6.42
N MET A 89 12.23 2.55 -5.78
CA MET A 89 12.24 1.24 -6.41
C MET A 89 10.86 0.83 -6.92
N ALA A 90 9.82 0.97 -6.10
CA ALA A 90 8.45 0.62 -6.47
C ALA A 90 7.99 1.41 -7.71
N HIS A 91 8.26 2.72 -7.76
CA HIS A 91 7.97 3.54 -8.93
C HIS A 91 8.75 3.09 -10.18
N LYS A 92 10.01 2.67 -10.05
CA LYS A 92 10.77 2.11 -11.19
C LYS A 92 10.19 0.79 -11.70
N LEU A 93 9.47 0.06 -10.86
CA LEU A 93 8.74 -1.15 -11.25
C LEU A 93 7.32 -0.84 -11.76
N GLY A 94 6.92 0.44 -11.81
CA GLY A 94 5.59 0.87 -12.23
C GLY A 94 4.49 0.55 -11.21
N LEU A 95 4.86 0.44 -9.93
CA LEU A 95 3.94 0.16 -8.83
C LEU A 95 3.52 1.46 -8.15
N THR A 96 2.29 1.49 -7.65
CA THR A 96 1.78 2.50 -6.71
C THR A 96 2.27 2.18 -5.30
N VAL A 97 2.63 3.20 -4.53
CA VAL A 97 3.13 3.05 -3.16
C VAL A 97 2.13 3.56 -2.13
N VAL A 98 1.87 2.74 -1.11
CA VAL A 98 1.10 3.14 0.07
C VAL A 98 2.01 3.05 1.30
N ALA A 99 2.28 4.16 1.98
CA ALA A 99 3.00 4.12 3.25
C ALA A 99 2.04 3.94 4.43
N GLU A 100 2.36 3.02 5.34
CA GLU A 100 1.52 2.72 6.50
C GLU A 100 2.03 3.35 7.80
N GLY A 101 1.13 3.50 8.77
CA GLY A 101 1.51 3.93 10.12
C GLY A 101 1.84 5.41 10.26
N VAL A 102 1.31 6.27 9.38
CA VAL A 102 1.50 7.73 9.50
C VAL A 102 0.70 8.29 10.68
N GLU A 103 1.37 8.79 11.70
CA GLU A 103 0.77 9.32 12.93
C GLU A 103 0.96 10.83 13.13
N ILE A 104 2.02 11.42 12.56
CA ILE A 104 2.34 12.85 12.68
C ILE A 104 2.55 13.53 11.32
N ILE A 105 2.50 14.87 11.31
CA ILE A 105 2.62 15.66 10.07
C ILE A 105 4.00 15.50 9.44
N GLU A 106 5.05 15.39 10.25
CA GLU A 106 6.43 15.28 9.79
C GLU A 106 6.66 14.00 8.95
N GLN A 107 6.00 12.90 9.32
CA GLN A 107 6.00 11.66 8.52
C GLN A 107 5.27 11.86 7.20
N ALA A 108 4.11 12.52 7.22
CA ALA A 108 3.33 12.81 6.01
C ALA A 108 4.09 13.72 5.03
N ASP A 109 4.75 14.76 5.55
CA ASP A 109 5.56 15.68 4.75
C ASP A 109 6.77 14.96 4.14
N PHE A 110 7.48 14.14 4.93
CA PHE A 110 8.58 13.32 4.41
C PHE A 110 8.13 12.38 3.28
N LEU A 111 7.01 11.67 3.45
CA LEU A 111 6.48 10.77 2.44
C LEU A 111 6.09 11.50 1.16
N LYS A 112 5.49 12.69 1.30
CA LYS A 112 5.12 13.56 0.18
C LYS A 112 6.33 14.09 -0.57
N GLU A 113 7.38 14.52 0.14
CA GLU A 113 8.65 14.97 -0.45
C GLU A 113 9.32 13.85 -1.26
N ASN A 114 9.19 12.59 -0.80
CA ASN A 114 9.66 11.41 -1.49
C ASN A 114 8.67 10.87 -2.55
N GLN A 115 7.62 11.63 -2.88
CA GLN A 115 6.64 11.31 -3.93
C GLN A 115 5.82 10.04 -3.66
N CYS A 116 5.66 9.62 -2.40
CA CYS A 116 4.76 8.52 -2.05
C CYS A 116 3.32 8.80 -2.53
N ASP A 117 2.68 7.84 -3.20
CA ASP A 117 1.39 8.05 -3.85
C ASP A 117 0.25 8.18 -2.83
N PHE A 118 0.25 7.32 -1.82
CA PHE A 118 -0.76 7.28 -0.78
C PHE A 118 -0.12 7.05 0.60
N ALA A 119 -0.81 7.52 1.63
CA ALA A 119 -0.42 7.32 3.01
C ALA A 119 -1.64 6.94 3.85
N GLN A 120 -1.45 6.00 4.77
CA GLN A 120 -2.47 5.61 5.73
C GLN A 120 -1.92 5.61 7.16
N GLY A 121 -2.75 6.01 8.10
CA GLY A 121 -2.41 6.02 9.52
C GLY A 121 -3.26 6.98 10.33
N PHE A 122 -3.00 7.02 11.64
CA PHE A 122 -3.80 7.76 12.61
C PHE A 122 -3.80 9.27 12.40
N TYR A 123 -2.79 9.80 11.69
CA TYR A 123 -2.77 11.20 11.27
C TYR A 123 -3.98 11.55 10.40
N TYR A 124 -4.37 10.64 9.49
CA TYR A 124 -5.49 10.85 8.56
C TYR A 124 -6.84 10.37 9.13
N GLY A 125 -6.82 9.26 9.86
CA GLY A 125 -8.00 8.69 10.47
C GLY A 125 -7.73 7.33 11.10
N LYS A 126 -8.19 7.15 12.33
CA LYS A 126 -8.16 5.83 13.00
C LYS A 126 -9.19 4.89 12.35
N PRO A 127 -9.00 3.56 12.43
CA PRO A 127 -10.05 2.60 12.12
C PRO A 127 -11.34 2.99 12.87
N MET A 128 -12.45 3.09 12.14
CA MET A 128 -13.69 3.65 12.66
C MET A 128 -14.90 2.89 12.11
N SER A 129 -16.05 3.08 12.77
CA SER A 129 -17.31 2.51 12.30
C SER A 129 -17.72 3.14 10.96
N VAL A 130 -18.53 2.43 10.16
CA VAL A 130 -19.08 3.00 8.91
C VAL A 130 -19.85 4.30 9.17
N ALA A 131 -20.56 4.39 10.30
CA ALA A 131 -21.31 5.59 10.67
C ALA A 131 -20.38 6.79 10.95
N ASP A 132 -19.23 6.55 11.58
CA ASP A 132 -18.25 7.60 11.85
C ASP A 132 -17.43 7.94 10.60
N LEU A 133 -17.17 6.95 9.73
CA LEU A 133 -16.56 7.18 8.42
C LEU A 133 -17.35 8.19 7.61
N TYR A 134 -18.68 8.02 7.49
CA TYR A 134 -19.53 8.97 6.77
C TYR A 134 -19.49 10.39 7.37
N LYS A 135 -19.34 10.52 8.69
CA LYS A 135 -19.16 11.83 9.33
C LYS A 135 -17.76 12.41 9.05
N HIS A 136 -16.73 11.57 9.08
CA HIS A 136 -15.32 11.94 8.91
C HIS A 136 -15.02 12.41 7.49
N ILE A 137 -15.46 11.67 6.47
CA ILE A 137 -15.25 12.04 5.07
C ILE A 137 -16.18 13.20 4.63
N GLY A 138 -17.20 13.52 5.43
CA GLY A 138 -18.14 14.60 5.15
C GLY A 138 -18.89 14.39 3.82
N ASN A 139 -19.25 15.51 3.17
CA ASN A 139 -19.93 15.47 1.87
C ASN A 139 -18.96 14.88 0.82
N VAL A 140 -19.27 13.67 0.36
CA VAL A 140 -18.42 12.81 -0.49
C VAL A 140 -17.93 13.51 -1.77
N GLU A 141 -18.64 14.56 -2.22
CA GLU A 141 -18.24 15.37 -3.37
C GLU A 141 -16.85 16.01 -3.24
N ARG A 142 -16.41 16.37 -2.02
CA ARG A 142 -15.07 16.96 -1.81
C ARG A 142 -13.93 16.01 -2.16
N TRP A 143 -14.18 14.70 -2.15
CA TRP A 143 -13.20 13.66 -2.43
C TRP A 143 -13.24 13.16 -3.89
N ARG A 144 -14.30 13.47 -4.64
CA ARG A 144 -14.44 13.07 -6.06
C ARG A 144 -13.71 13.97 -7.04
N SER A 145 -13.37 15.20 -6.63
CA SER A 145 -12.78 16.23 -7.50
C SER A 145 -11.25 16.23 -7.56
N SER A 146 -10.59 15.22 -7.00
CA SER A 146 -9.11 15.14 -6.91
C SER A 146 -8.51 13.89 -7.57
N GLY A 147 -9.28 13.18 -8.40
CA GLY A 147 -8.81 12.05 -9.20
C GLY A 147 -8.21 12.48 -10.53
#